data_AF-A0A2V6Z4M2-F1
#
_entry.id   AF-A0A2V6Z4M2-F1
#
_cell.length_a   1.000
_cell.length_b   1.000
_cell.length_c   1.000
_cell.angle_alpha   90.00
_cell.angle_beta   90.00
_cell.angle_gamma   90.00
#
_symmetry.space_group_name_H-M   'P 1'
#
loop_
_entity.id
_entity.type
_entity.pdbx_description
1 polymer ?
#
loop_
_entity_poly.entity_id
_entity_poly.type
_entity_poly.pdbx_seq_one_letter_code
_entity_poly.pdbx_strand_id
1 'polypeptide(L)'
;MYQYLYAIADLLPAAWRPPETSVGGPVVLRRLGDLVVLASPLDLLPEANARTLALHHDVVATTLDAAAVVPFRFGTIVPTADLDAWLGAHAQLVRATLGQLRGCVEMSVKLLRLHCGHSIERTCRECADGAPGVV
;
A
#
# COMPACT_ATOMS: atom_id res chain seq x y z
N MET A 1 -24.07 -1.87 1.83
CA MET A 1 -22.86 -2.69 2.03
C MET A 1 -21.87 -2.36 0.93
N TYR A 2 -20.63 -2.10 1.30
CA TYR A 2 -19.56 -1.68 0.40
C TYR A 2 -18.41 -2.69 0.38
N GLN A 3 -17.54 -2.55 -0.61
CA GLN A 3 -16.24 -3.23 -0.71
C GLN A 3 -15.16 -2.18 -0.53
N TYR A 4 -14.29 -2.39 0.45
CA TYR A 4 -13.08 -1.61 0.63
C TYR A 4 -11.97 -2.26 -0.20
N LEU A 5 -11.29 -1.51 -1.06
CA LEU A 5 -10.27 -2.04 -1.97
C LEU A 5 -8.86 -1.70 -1.48
N TYR A 6 -7.99 -2.71 -1.44
CA TYR A 6 -6.60 -2.56 -1.01
C TYR A 6 -5.64 -2.46 -2.19
N ALA A 7 -5.71 -3.41 -3.12
CA ALA A 7 -4.83 -3.48 -4.28
C ALA A 7 -5.43 -4.35 -5.40
N ILE A 8 -4.89 -4.20 -6.61
CA ILE A 8 -5.04 -5.15 -7.72
C ILE A 8 -3.66 -5.68 -8.11
N ALA A 9 -3.52 -6.99 -8.21
CA ALA A 9 -2.30 -7.66 -8.65
C ALA A 9 -2.58 -8.57 -9.85
N ASP A 10 -1.54 -8.93 -10.60
CA ASP A 10 -1.61 -9.96 -11.65
C ASP A 10 -1.98 -11.32 -11.03
N LEU A 11 -1.05 -11.93 -10.30
CA LEU A 11 -1.26 -13.20 -9.60
C LEU A 11 -0.54 -13.14 -8.27
N LEU A 12 -1.19 -13.68 -7.23
CA LEU A 12 -0.57 -13.89 -5.94
C LEU A 12 0.05 -15.29 -5.87
N PRO A 13 1.15 -15.47 -5.13
CA PRO A 13 1.71 -16.79 -4.87
C PRO A 13 0.67 -17.73 -4.26
N ALA A 14 0.72 -19.04 -4.56
CA ALA A 14 -0.22 -20.01 -4.00
C ALA A 14 -0.20 -20.09 -2.46
N ALA A 15 0.95 -19.76 -1.86
CA ALA A 15 1.14 -19.69 -0.42
C ALA A 15 0.62 -18.39 0.20
N TRP A 16 0.16 -17.41 -0.59
CA TRP A 16 -0.31 -16.12 -0.09
C TRP A 16 -1.45 -16.30 0.91
N ARG A 17 -1.41 -15.53 2.00
CA ARG A 17 -2.46 -15.48 3.02
C ARG A 17 -2.73 -14.03 3.39
N PRO A 18 -3.99 -13.66 3.65
CA PRO A 18 -4.30 -12.34 4.18
C PRO A 18 -3.80 -12.21 5.63
N PRO A 19 -3.54 -10.98 6.11
CA PRO A 19 -3.34 -10.73 7.54
C PRO A 19 -4.58 -11.12 8.35
N GLU A 20 -4.39 -11.44 9.63
CA GLU A 20 -5.49 -11.79 10.55
C GLU A 20 -6.45 -10.61 10.80
N THR A 21 -5.95 -9.38 10.69
CA THR A 21 -6.72 -8.15 10.89
C THR A 21 -6.63 -7.25 9.67
N SER A 22 -7.71 -6.54 9.37
CA SER A 22 -7.77 -5.61 8.25
C SER A 22 -8.82 -4.53 8.49
N VAL A 23 -8.99 -3.62 7.53
CA VAL A 23 -10.06 -2.61 7.58
C VAL A 23 -11.40 -3.27 7.26
N GLY A 24 -12.36 -3.18 8.18
CA GLY A 24 -13.68 -3.82 8.02
C GLY A 24 -13.64 -5.31 8.36
N GLY A 25 -14.16 -6.15 7.46
CA GLY A 25 -14.17 -7.61 7.62
C GLY A 25 -12.91 -8.32 7.12
N PRO A 26 -12.92 -9.66 7.04
CA PRO A 26 -11.80 -10.44 6.48
C PRO A 26 -11.49 -10.06 5.03
N VAL A 27 -10.20 -10.05 4.66
CA VAL A 27 -9.77 -9.82 3.28
C VAL A 27 -10.15 -11.03 2.43
N VAL A 28 -10.80 -10.74 1.30
CA VAL A 28 -11.20 -11.70 0.28
C VAL A 28 -10.51 -11.37 -1.04
N LEU A 29 -10.20 -12.42 -1.79
CA LEU A 29 -9.71 -12.29 -3.16
C LEU A 29 -10.88 -12.32 -4.14
N ARG A 30 -10.96 -11.32 -5.00
CA ARG A 30 -11.92 -11.27 -6.10
C ARG A 30 -11.16 -11.38 -7.41
N ARG A 31 -11.57 -12.31 -8.27
CA ARG A 31 -10.96 -12.51 -9.58
C ARG A 31 -11.75 -11.78 -10.65
N LEU A 32 -11.04 -11.05 -11.51
CA LEU A 32 -11.57 -10.53 -12.76
C LEU A 32 -10.69 -11.00 -13.91
N GLY A 33 -11.03 -12.15 -14.48
CA GLY A 33 -10.19 -12.82 -15.47
C GLY A 33 -8.83 -13.19 -14.87
N ASP A 34 -7.78 -12.55 -15.38
CA ASP A 34 -6.38 -12.69 -14.98
C ASP A 34 -5.98 -11.80 -13.80
N LEU A 35 -6.84 -10.87 -13.36
CA LEU A 35 -6.55 -9.95 -12.27
C LEU A 35 -7.07 -10.48 -10.93
N VAL A 36 -6.33 -10.18 -9.87
CA VAL A 36 -6.72 -10.46 -8.49
C VAL A 36 -6.87 -9.16 -7.72
N VAL A 37 -8.07 -8.90 -7.20
CA VAL A 37 -8.38 -7.74 -6.35
C VAL A 37 -8.46 -8.19 -4.90
N LEU A 38 -7.74 -7.48 -4.03
CA LEU A 38 -7.83 -7.65 -2.59
C LEU A 38 -8.86 -6.67 -2.07
N ALA A 39 -9.91 -7.20 -1.43
CA ALA A 39 -11.00 -6.39 -0.90
C ALA A 39 -11.48 -6.92 0.46
N SER A 40 -12.21 -6.12 1.22
CA SER A 40 -12.95 -6.59 2.40
C SER A 40 -14.36 -6.00 2.39
N PRO A 41 -15.36 -6.72 2.95
CA PRO A 41 -16.67 -6.15 3.16
C PRO A 41 -16.61 -5.03 4.20
N LEU A 42 -17.40 -3.98 3.95
CA LEU A 42 -17.41 -2.79 4.76
C LEU A 42 -18.85 -2.26 4.92
N ASP A 43 -19.28 -2.08 6.16
CA ASP A 43 -20.59 -1.52 6.49
C ASP A 43 -20.53 -0.01 6.75
N LEU A 44 -19.45 0.47 7.37
CA LEU A 44 -19.22 1.86 7.71
C LEU A 44 -17.89 2.34 7.10
N LEU A 45 -17.86 3.57 6.57
CA LEU A 45 -16.62 4.16 6.09
C LEU A 45 -15.58 4.25 7.21
N PRO A 46 -14.35 3.75 7.00
CA PRO A 46 -13.31 3.85 8.01
C PRO A 46 -12.86 5.30 8.14
N GLU A 47 -12.69 5.75 9.38
CA GLU A 47 -12.00 7.00 9.65
C GLU A 47 -10.52 6.87 9.27
N ALA A 48 -9.95 7.92 8.66
CA ALA A 48 -8.54 7.98 8.35
C ALA A 48 -7.73 8.31 9.61
N ASN A 49 -7.18 7.28 10.26
CA ASN A 49 -6.30 7.42 11.42
C ASN A 49 -5.11 6.46 11.29
N ALA A 50 -4.13 6.59 12.18
CA ALA A 50 -2.89 5.81 12.12
C ALA A 50 -3.14 4.29 12.11
N ARG A 51 -4.13 3.82 12.89
CA ARG A 51 -4.47 2.40 12.97
C ARG A 51 -5.06 1.90 11.65
N THR A 52 -6.06 2.58 11.10
CA THR A 52 -6.72 2.13 9.86
C THR A 52 -5.79 2.22 8.66
N LEU A 53 -4.90 3.22 8.62
CA LEU A 53 -3.84 3.34 7.62
C LEU A 53 -2.83 2.19 7.72
N ALA A 54 -2.39 1.81 8.93
CA ALA A 54 -1.50 0.68 9.14
C ALA A 54 -2.14 -0.63 8.67
N LEU A 55 -3.39 -0.90 9.05
CA LEU A 55 -4.11 -2.10 8.60
C LEU A 55 -4.25 -2.17 7.07
N HIS A 56 -4.49 -1.04 6.41
CA HIS A 56 -4.49 -1.00 4.94
C HIS A 56 -3.10 -1.35 4.38
N HIS A 57 -2.05 -0.75 4.93
CA HIS A 57 -0.69 -0.99 4.49
C HIS A 57 -0.27 -2.46 4.70
N ASP A 58 -0.62 -3.06 5.83
CA ASP A 58 -0.29 -4.46 6.13
C ASP A 58 -0.88 -5.42 5.09
N VAL A 59 -2.12 -5.18 4.64
CA VAL A 59 -2.74 -5.97 3.56
C VAL A 59 -1.99 -5.76 2.24
N VAL A 60 -1.67 -4.51 1.88
CA VAL A 60 -0.90 -4.21 0.66
C VAL A 60 0.50 -4.82 0.71
N ALA A 61 1.17 -4.82 1.86
CA ALA A 61 2.49 -5.41 2.03
C ALA A 61 2.50 -6.91 1.76
N THR A 62 1.38 -7.62 1.96
CA THR A 62 1.30 -9.06 1.62
C THR A 62 1.37 -9.33 0.12
N THR A 63 1.22 -8.34 -0.75
CA THR A 63 1.28 -8.51 -2.20
C THR A 63 2.66 -8.25 -2.80
N LEU A 64 3.68 -7.99 -1.98
CA LEU A 64 5.02 -7.62 -2.46
C LEU A 64 5.68 -8.71 -3.32
N ASP A 65 5.34 -9.98 -3.09
CA ASP A 65 5.84 -11.11 -3.89
C ASP A 65 5.03 -11.35 -5.18
N ALA A 66 4.03 -10.53 -5.48
CA ALA A 66 3.31 -10.58 -6.74
C ALA A 66 4.19 -10.08 -7.90
N ALA A 67 3.95 -10.58 -9.12
CA ALA A 67 4.72 -10.16 -10.30
C ALA A 67 4.57 -8.65 -10.61
N ALA A 68 3.39 -8.09 -10.32
CA ALA A 68 3.10 -6.66 -10.34
C ALA A 68 1.86 -6.39 -9.47
N VAL A 69 1.82 -5.21 -8.85
CA VAL A 69 0.69 -4.75 -8.04
C VAL A 69 0.45 -3.26 -8.23
N VAL A 70 -0.82 -2.86 -8.22
CA VAL A 70 -1.26 -1.47 -8.11
C VAL A 70 -2.02 -1.33 -6.78
N PRO A 71 -1.45 -0.64 -5.78
CA PRO A 71 -2.15 -0.34 -4.55
C PRO A 71 -3.22 0.72 -4.79
N PHE A 72 -4.38 0.58 -4.15
CA PHE A 72 -5.37 1.63 -4.09
C PHE A 72 -5.00 2.65 -3.02
N ARG A 73 -5.47 3.88 -3.20
CA ARG A 73 -5.41 4.87 -2.13
C ARG A 73 -6.28 4.37 -0.96
N PHE A 74 -5.81 4.57 0.27
CA PHE A 74 -6.62 4.37 1.47
C PHE A 74 -8.01 5.01 1.33
N GLY A 75 -9.05 4.25 1.64
CA GLY A 75 -10.44 4.73 1.57
C GLY A 75 -11.07 4.58 0.19
N THR A 76 -10.46 3.83 -0.73
CA THR A 76 -11.10 3.44 -1.99
C THR A 76 -12.21 2.44 -1.70
N ILE A 77 -13.46 2.84 -1.94
CA ILE A 77 -14.66 2.09 -1.57
C ILE A 77 -15.59 2.06 -2.78
N VAL A 78 -16.18 0.90 -3.05
CA VAL A 78 -17.14 0.69 -4.13
C VAL A 78 -18.39 0.00 -3.55
N PRO A 79 -19.61 0.39 -3.93
CA PRO A 79 -20.80 -0.39 -3.57
C PRO A 79 -20.65 -1.85 -4.01
N THR A 80 -21.01 -2.81 -3.16
CA THR A 80 -20.79 -4.25 -3.48
C THR A 80 -21.47 -4.66 -4.79
N ALA A 81 -22.64 -4.09 -5.08
CA ALA A 81 -23.39 -4.38 -6.30
C ALA A 81 -22.68 -3.88 -7.57
N ASP A 82 -21.86 -2.85 -7.46
CA ASP A 82 -21.23 -2.18 -8.60
C ASP A 82 -19.79 -2.65 -8.83
N LEU A 83 -19.22 -3.47 -7.92
CA LEU A 83 -17.81 -3.83 -7.95
C LEU A 83 -17.39 -4.44 -9.29
N ASP A 84 -18.12 -5.43 -9.80
CA ASP A 84 -17.72 -6.15 -11.01
C ASP A 84 -17.80 -5.23 -12.25
N ALA A 85 -18.82 -4.39 -12.33
CA ALA A 85 -18.97 -3.39 -13.41
C ALA A 85 -17.87 -2.32 -13.34
N TRP A 86 -17.57 -1.84 -12.13
CA TRP A 86 -16.51 -0.87 -11.89
C TRP A 86 -15.13 -1.44 -12.26
N LEU A 87 -14.82 -2.67 -11.84
CA LEU A 87 -13.56 -3.33 -12.21
C LEU A 87 -13.48 -3.56 -13.73
N GLY A 88 -14.58 -3.98 -14.36
CA GLY A 88 -14.66 -4.15 -15.81
C GLY A 88 -14.34 -2.87 -16.57
N ALA A 89 -14.90 -1.73 -16.13
CA ALA A 89 -14.66 -0.43 -16.74
C ALA A 89 -13.20 0.05 -16.64
N HIS A 90 -12.47 -0.37 -15.60
CA HIS A 90 -11.07 0.05 -15.36
C HIS A 90 -10.04 -1.01 -15.78
N ALA A 91 -10.47 -2.20 -16.20
CA ALA A 91 -9.58 -3.35 -16.41
C ALA A 91 -8.46 -3.09 -17.40
N GLN A 92 -8.72 -2.37 -18.49
CA GLN A 92 -7.70 -2.08 -19.51
C GLN A 92 -6.59 -1.16 -18.96
N LEU A 93 -6.97 -0.11 -18.23
CA LEU A 93 -6.02 0.79 -17.57
C LEU A 93 -5.17 0.02 -16.56
N VAL A 94 -5.82 -0.79 -15.72
CA VAL A 94 -5.13 -1.61 -14.71
C VAL A 94 -4.14 -2.58 -15.34
N ARG A 95 -4.52 -3.30 -16.40
CA ARG A 95 -3.62 -4.21 -17.12
C ARG A 95 -2.44 -3.48 -17.75
N ALA A 96 -2.67 -2.31 -18.33
CA ALA A 96 -1.60 -1.51 -18.91
C ALA A 96 -0.59 -1.07 -17.83
N THR A 97 -1.09 -0.59 -16.68
CA THR A 97 -0.25 -0.21 -15.53
C THR A 97 0.53 -1.40 -14.98
N LEU A 98 -0.13 -2.53 -14.72
CA LEU A 98 0.54 -3.74 -14.25
C LEU A 98 1.63 -4.20 -15.23
N GLY A 99 1.36 -4.13 -16.54
CA GLY A 99 2.34 -4.43 -17.58
C GLY A 99 3.59 -3.55 -17.51
N GLN A 100 3.46 -2.28 -17.14
CA GLN A 100 4.59 -1.36 -16.95
C GLN A 100 5.36 -1.62 -15.65
N LEU A 101 4.71 -2.16 -14.63
CA LEU A 101 5.29 -2.38 -13.30
C LEU A 101 5.97 -3.75 -13.16
N ARG A 102 5.75 -4.69 -14.09
CA ARG A 102 6.36 -6.03 -14.03
C ARG A 102 7.88 -5.96 -13.98
N GLY A 103 8.46 -6.61 -12.98
CA GLY A 103 9.91 -6.64 -12.77
C GLY A 103 10.50 -5.32 -12.24
N CYS A 104 9.66 -4.33 -11.96
CA CYS A 104 10.07 -3.08 -11.33
C CYS A 104 9.90 -3.16 -9.81
N VAL A 105 10.66 -2.34 -9.08
CA VAL A 105 10.53 -2.14 -7.64
C VAL A 105 10.39 -0.65 -7.36
N GLU A 106 9.43 -0.27 -6.51
CA GLU A 106 9.31 1.10 -6.03
C GLU A 106 10.37 1.37 -4.94
N MET A 107 11.14 2.43 -5.10
CA MET A 107 12.11 2.88 -4.11
C MET A 107 11.82 4.32 -3.69
N SER A 108 11.79 4.58 -2.39
CA SER A 108 11.67 5.93 -1.83
C SER A 108 12.98 6.31 -1.13
N VAL A 109 13.58 7.43 -1.53
CA VAL A 109 14.77 7.99 -0.89
C VAL A 109 14.40 9.28 -0.16
N LYS A 110 14.62 9.32 1.16
CA LYS A 110 14.39 10.50 2.00
C LYS A 110 15.72 10.98 2.57
N LEU A 111 16.13 12.19 2.19
CA LEU A 111 17.31 12.84 2.74
C LEU A 111 16.90 13.74 3.91
N LEU A 112 17.22 13.31 5.13
CA LEU A 112 16.99 14.10 6.33
C LEU A 112 18.25 14.89 6.68
N ARG A 113 18.11 16.20 6.83
CA ARG A 113 19.19 17.03 7.35
C ARG A 113 19.14 16.99 8.88
N LEU A 114 20.17 16.38 9.48
CA LEU A 114 20.36 16.43 10.92
C LEU A 114 20.90 17.81 11.28
N HIS A 115 20.17 18.51 12.15
CA HIS A 115 20.66 19.72 12.81
C HIS A 115 20.99 19.32 14.25
N CYS A 116 22.18 19.66 14.71
CA CYS A 116 22.49 19.55 16.14
C CYS A 116 21.78 20.68 16.90
N GLY A 117 21.50 20.48 18.19
CA GLY A 117 20.87 21.52 19.03
C GLY A 117 21.69 22.82 19.17
N HIS A 118 22.97 22.82 18.76
CA HIS A 118 23.89 23.96 18.89
C HIS A 118 23.78 24.97 17.75
N SER A 119 23.26 24.58 16.58
CA SER A 119 23.13 25.48 15.43
C SER A 119 22.21 24.94 14.34
N ILE A 120 21.48 25.84 13.68
CA ILE A 120 20.67 25.57 12.47
C ILE A 120 21.54 25.68 11.19
N GLU A 121 22.75 26.23 11.31
CA GLU A 121 23.68 26.41 10.19
C GLU A 121 24.30 25.08 9.72
N ARG A 122 24.89 25.09 8.52
CA ARG A 122 25.43 23.88 7.86
C ARG A 122 26.67 23.30 8.55
N THR A 123 27.37 24.13 9.32
CA THR A 123 28.62 23.78 9.98
C THR A 123 28.54 24.17 11.43
N CYS A 124 28.09 23.24 12.27
CA CYS A 124 28.27 23.41 13.71
C CYS A 124 29.72 23.09 14.06
N ARG A 125 30.47 24.11 14.48
CA ARG A 125 31.88 23.97 14.87
C ARG A 125 32.06 22.95 16.01
N GLU A 126 31.11 22.87 16.94
CA GLU A 126 31.14 21.94 18.08
C GLU A 126 30.84 20.49 17.69
N CYS A 127 30.23 20.25 16.53
CA CYS A 127 29.97 18.90 16.01
C CYS A 127 30.87 18.56 14.81
N ALA A 128 31.78 19.45 14.42
CA ALA A 128 32.64 19.28 13.25
C ALA A 128 33.58 18.07 13.37
N ASP A 129 33.94 17.71 14.60
CA ASP A 129 34.80 16.57 14.92
C ASP A 129 34.03 15.25 15.15
N GLY A 130 32.73 15.21 14.81
CA GLY A 130 31.84 14.06 15.01
C GLY A 130 31.10 14.08 16.36
N ALA A 131 30.06 13.26 16.47
CA ALA A 131 29.30 13.15 17.72
C ALA A 131 30.17 12.49 18.81
N PRO A 132 30.23 13.05 20.04
CA PRO A 132 30.95 12.41 21.13
C PRO A 132 30.33 11.03 21.43
N GLY A 133 31.13 9.96 21.34
CA GLY A 133 30.72 8.61 21.73
C GLY A 133 30.50 7.60 20.60
N VAL A 134 30.85 7.91 19.35
CA VAL A 134 30.92 6.90 18.28
C VAL A 134 32.39 6.50 18.10
N VAL A 135 32.80 5.39 18.72
CA VAL A 135 34.03 4.62 18.41
C VAL A 135 33.61 3.32 17.76
#